data_AF-A0A1I2YRN7-F1
#
_entry.id   AF-A0A1I2YRN7-F1
#
_cell.length_a   1.000
_cell.length_b   1.000
_cell.length_c   1.000
_cell.angle_alpha   90.00
_cell.angle_beta   90.00
_cell.angle_gamma   90.00
#
_symmetry.space_group_name_H-M   'P 1'
#
loop_
_entity.id
_entity.type
_entity.pdbx_description
1 polymer ?
#
loop_
_entity_poly.entity_id
_entity_poly.type
_entity_poly.pdbx_seq_one_letter_code
_entity_poly.pdbx_strand_id
1 'polypeptide(L)'
;MADIFTVVADSARRDILRILLERADPAGEPGSAGRSELSVSDIVGHLGLSQPTVSKHLKVLREAGLVTVREDGQHRFYRLEYSPLEEIEDWLIPFLSVDFDQAVKTADLEGEGLKDEQRAFASAIGKAFADASQMSQVVKDATAKKWRRNG
;
A
#
# COMPACT_ATOMS: atom_id res chain seq x y z
N MET A 1 -16.52 13.09 3.44
CA MET A 1 -15.26 12.38 3.16
C MET A 1 -15.66 10.99 2.69
N ALA A 2 -15.19 10.54 1.53
CA ALA A 2 -15.57 9.22 1.03
C ALA A 2 -14.88 8.16 1.89
N ASP A 3 -15.65 7.17 2.32
CA ASP A 3 -15.17 6.00 3.07
C ASP A 3 -14.08 5.26 2.27
N ILE A 4 -13.03 4.79 2.95
CA ILE A 4 -11.85 4.20 2.31
C ILE A 4 -12.21 2.94 1.50
N PHE A 5 -13.16 2.12 1.97
CA PHE A 5 -13.63 0.94 1.25
C PHE A 5 -14.30 1.34 -0.06
N THR A 6 -15.14 2.38 -0.04
CA THR A 6 -15.74 2.97 -1.25
C THR A 6 -14.68 3.52 -2.20
N VAL A 7 -13.62 4.12 -1.67
CA VAL A 7 -12.51 4.64 -2.49
C VAL A 7 -11.76 3.50 -3.16
N VAL A 8 -11.36 2.44 -2.45
CA VAL A 8 -10.62 1.32 -3.05
C VAL A 8 -11.50 0.38 -3.90
N ALA A 9 -12.83 0.47 -3.81
CA ALA A 9 -13.75 -0.37 -4.60
C ALA A 9 -13.74 -0.06 -6.12
N ASP A 10 -13.26 1.10 -6.55
CA ASP A 10 -13.17 1.51 -7.95
C ASP A 10 -11.90 0.98 -8.63
N SER A 11 -12.06 0.34 -9.78
CA SER A 11 -10.96 -0.30 -10.50
C SER A 11 -9.89 0.69 -10.96
N ALA A 12 -10.29 1.83 -11.53
CA ALA A 12 -9.33 2.83 -12.00
C ALA A 12 -8.49 3.41 -10.86
N ARG A 13 -9.10 3.61 -9.68
CA ARG A 13 -8.34 4.01 -8.48
C ARG A 13 -7.35 2.93 -8.05
N ARG A 14 -7.74 1.65 -8.04
CA ARG A 14 -6.81 0.54 -7.75
C ARG A 14 -5.67 0.44 -8.76
N ASP A 15 -5.94 0.70 -10.05
CA ASP A 15 -4.91 0.65 -11.08
C ASP A 15 -3.90 1.80 -10.92
N ILE A 16 -4.36 3.00 -10.54
CA ILE A 16 -3.47 4.11 -10.16
C ILE A 16 -2.59 3.72 -8.97
N LEU A 17 -3.19 3.17 -7.89
CA LEU A 17 -2.45 2.74 -6.71
C LEU A 17 -1.43 1.65 -7.04
N ARG A 18 -1.76 0.71 -7.94
CA ARG A 18 -0.85 -0.34 -8.40
C ARG A 18 0.37 0.23 -9.12
N ILE A 19 0.17 1.16 -10.05
CA ILE A 19 1.28 1.78 -10.78
C ILE A 19 2.18 2.59 -9.83
N LEU A 20 1.59 3.30 -8.86
CA LEU A 20 2.36 4.02 -7.84
C LEU A 20 3.14 3.07 -6.94
N LEU A 21 2.55 1.91 -6.60
CA LEU A 21 3.22 0.85 -5.85
C LEU A 21 4.41 0.26 -6.62
N GLU A 22 4.25 -0.02 -7.91
CA GLU A 22 5.33 -0.55 -8.77
C GLU A 22 6.53 0.40 -8.91
N ARG A 23 6.28 1.71 -8.73
CA ARG A 23 7.33 2.74 -8.70
C ARG A 23 7.89 3.00 -7.31
N ALA A 24 7.18 2.61 -6.26
CA ALA A 24 7.64 2.82 -4.90
C ALA A 24 8.92 2.01 -4.70
N ASP A 25 10.00 2.68 -4.32
CA ASP A 25 11.22 2.01 -3.86
C ASP A 25 11.08 1.74 -2.36
N PRO A 26 10.77 0.50 -1.91
CA PRO A 26 10.62 0.19 -0.50
C PRO A 26 11.96 0.25 0.26
N ALA A 27 13.09 0.24 -0.45
CA ALA A 27 14.44 0.34 0.11
C ALA A 27 15.05 1.74 -0.05
N GLY A 28 14.34 2.67 -0.69
CA GLY A 28 14.84 3.98 -1.05
C GLY A 28 15.08 4.87 0.16
N GLU A 29 16.20 5.60 0.17
CA GLU A 29 16.48 6.56 1.23
C GLU A 29 15.35 7.60 1.35
N PRO A 30 14.86 7.89 2.58
CA PRO A 30 13.89 8.96 2.82
C PRO A 30 14.42 10.29 2.27
N GLY A 31 13.84 10.78 1.17
CA GLY A 31 14.27 12.01 0.50
C GLY A 31 14.72 11.84 -0.95
N SER A 32 14.86 10.60 -1.46
CA SER A 32 14.99 10.34 -2.90
C SER A 32 13.64 10.53 -3.61
N ALA A 33 13.16 11.78 -3.66
CA ALA A 33 11.85 12.16 -4.18
C ALA A 33 11.64 11.83 -5.67
N GLY A 34 12.71 11.58 -6.43
CA GLY A 34 12.63 11.44 -7.88
C GLY A 34 12.20 10.08 -8.42
N ARG A 35 12.34 8.98 -7.64
CA ARG A 35 12.09 7.62 -8.17
C ARG A 35 10.71 7.05 -7.87
N SER A 36 10.06 7.52 -6.80
CA SER A 36 8.80 6.96 -6.30
C SER A 36 7.57 7.81 -6.61
N GLU A 37 7.73 8.87 -7.42
CA GLU A 37 6.65 9.81 -7.77
C GLU A 37 6.33 9.74 -9.26
N LEU A 38 5.06 9.94 -9.62
CA LEU A 38 4.59 10.00 -11.00
C LEU A 38 3.82 11.28 -11.28
N SER A 39 4.03 11.87 -12.45
CA SER A 39 3.19 12.98 -12.90
C SER A 39 1.82 12.49 -13.39
N VAL A 40 0.84 13.39 -13.46
CA VAL A 40 -0.46 13.07 -14.06
C VAL A 40 -0.31 12.55 -15.49
N SER A 41 0.61 13.15 -16.26
CA SER A 41 0.88 12.74 -17.65
C SER A 41 1.46 11.32 -17.73
N ASP A 42 2.34 10.95 -16.78
CA ASP A 42 2.86 9.58 -16.71
C ASP A 42 1.73 8.60 -16.43
N ILE A 43 0.87 8.89 -15.44
CA ILE A 43 -0.25 8.01 -15.06
C ILE A 43 -1.25 7.85 -16.23
N VAL A 44 -1.54 8.95 -16.93
CA VAL A 44 -2.34 8.92 -18.17
C VAL A 44 -1.71 7.99 -19.21
N GLY A 45 -0.40 8.11 -19.44
CA GLY A 45 0.34 7.26 -20.36
C GLY A 45 0.29 5.78 -20.03
N HIS A 46 0.32 5.41 -18.74
CA HIS A 46 0.26 4.02 -18.30
C HIS A 46 -1.15 3.43 -18.40
N LEU A 47 -2.19 4.22 -18.11
CA LEU A 47 -3.57 3.73 -18.03
C LEU A 47 -4.36 3.86 -19.34
N GLY A 48 -3.90 4.68 -20.29
CA GLY A 48 -4.67 4.99 -21.50
C GLY A 48 -5.98 5.73 -21.24
N LEU A 49 -6.16 6.28 -20.04
CA LEU A 49 -7.33 7.06 -19.65
C LEU A 49 -7.14 8.54 -19.94
N SER A 50 -8.24 9.28 -20.08
CA SER A 50 -8.17 10.74 -20.26
C SER A 50 -7.60 11.45 -19.02
N GLN A 51 -6.88 12.55 -19.23
CA GLN A 51 -6.34 13.37 -18.14
C GLN A 51 -7.42 13.90 -17.17
N PRO A 52 -8.61 14.36 -17.61
CA PRO A 52 -9.69 14.72 -16.70
C PRO A 52 -10.15 13.55 -15.82
N THR A 53 -10.25 12.35 -16.39
CA THR A 53 -10.61 11.13 -15.65
C THR A 53 -9.57 10.84 -14.57
N VAL A 54 -8.29 10.77 -14.93
CA VAL A 54 -7.19 10.51 -13.99
C VAL A 54 -7.15 11.58 -12.89
N SER A 55 -7.29 12.86 -13.24
CA SER A 55 -7.28 13.96 -12.27
C SER A 55 -8.43 13.85 -11.26
N LYS A 56 -9.62 13.42 -11.70
CA LYS A 56 -10.76 13.16 -10.81
C LYS A 56 -10.45 12.03 -9.83
N HIS A 57 -9.90 10.91 -10.30
CA HIS A 57 -9.53 9.79 -9.43
C HIS A 57 -8.43 10.19 -8.43
N LEU A 58 -7.39 10.90 -8.87
CA LEU A 58 -6.32 11.41 -8.01
C LEU A 58 -6.82 12.38 -6.94
N LYS A 59 -7.81 13.23 -7.26
CA LYS A 59 -8.46 14.08 -6.26
C LYS A 59 -9.12 13.26 -5.16
N VAL A 60 -9.89 12.23 -5.51
CA VAL A 60 -10.56 11.34 -4.55
C VAL A 60 -9.53 10.57 -3.71
N LEU A 61 -8.50 10.00 -4.34
CA LEU A 61 -7.43 9.31 -3.64
C LEU A 61 -6.70 10.23 -2.65
N ARG A 62 -6.44 11.48 -3.02
CA ARG A 62 -5.80 12.48 -2.16
C ARG A 62 -6.70 12.87 -0.98
N GLU A 63 -8.00 13.05 -1.23
CA GLU A 63 -8.97 13.34 -0.16
C GLU A 63 -9.12 12.19 0.84
N ALA A 64 -8.89 10.95 0.38
CA ALA A 64 -8.83 9.76 1.23
C ALA A 64 -7.43 9.52 1.86
N GLY A 65 -6.45 10.39 1.59
CA GLY A 65 -5.09 10.28 2.10
C GLY A 65 -4.23 9.19 1.46
N LEU A 66 -4.76 8.42 0.48
CA LEU A 66 -4.07 7.29 -0.15
C LEU A 66 -2.92 7.72 -1.09
N VAL A 67 -2.88 9.01 -1.44
CA VAL A 67 -1.76 9.59 -2.19
C VAL A 67 -1.43 10.97 -1.64
N THR A 68 -0.17 11.33 -1.73
CA THR A 68 0.28 12.71 -1.50
C THR A 68 0.71 13.35 -2.82
N VAL A 69 0.71 14.67 -2.85
CA VAL A 69 1.07 15.45 -4.06
C VAL A 69 2.18 16.44 -3.73
N ARG A 70 3.16 16.53 -4.62
CA ARG A 70 4.19 17.56 -4.64
C ARG A 70 4.02 18.41 -5.90
N GLU A 71 4.08 19.73 -5.74
CA GLU A 71 4.04 20.66 -6.86
C GLU A 71 5.46 21.05 -7.27
N ASP A 72 5.74 21.04 -8.57
CA ASP A 72 7.04 21.39 -9.14
C ASP A 72 6.81 22.14 -10.46
N GLY A 73 6.84 23.47 -10.37
CA GLY A 73 6.40 24.34 -11.45
C GLY A 73 4.95 24.08 -11.84
N GLN A 74 4.72 23.68 -13.09
CA GLN A 74 3.38 23.35 -13.62
C GLN A 74 3.01 21.87 -13.44
N HIS A 75 3.94 21.04 -12.95
CA HIS A 75 3.73 19.62 -12.80
C HIS A 75 3.32 19.27 -11.37
N ARG A 76 2.45 18.25 -11.28
CA ARG A 76 2.03 17.64 -10.02
C ARG A 76 2.49 16.20 -10.00
N PHE A 77 3.25 15.87 -8.99
CA PHE A 77 3.85 14.57 -8.77
C PHE A 77 3.14 13.88 -7.61
N TYR A 78 2.69 12.65 -7.84
CA TYR A 78 1.92 11.86 -6.89
C TYR A 78 2.74 10.66 -6.41
N ARG A 79 2.66 10.36 -5.12
CA ARG A 79 3.17 9.11 -4.53
C ARG A 79 2.10 8.44 -3.69
N LEU A 80 2.22 7.12 -3.57
CA LEU A 80 1.42 6.31 -2.67
C LEU A 80 1.69 6.70 -1.21
N GLU A 81 0.64 6.68 -0.40
CA GLU A 81 0.71 6.82 1.05
C GLU A 81 0.04 5.60 1.69
N TYR A 82 0.77 4.92 2.57
CA TYR A 82 0.37 3.62 3.11
C TYR A 82 -0.49 3.75 4.36
N SER A 83 -0.32 4.83 5.12
CA SER A 83 -0.97 4.99 6.43
C SER A 83 -2.49 4.76 6.42
N PRO A 84 -3.28 5.23 5.44
CA PRO A 84 -4.72 4.96 5.42
C PRO A 84 -5.07 3.49 5.17
N LEU A 85 -4.21 2.70 4.51
CA LEU A 85 -4.49 1.30 4.20
C LEU A 85 -4.50 0.40 5.44
N GLU A 86 -3.92 0.85 6.56
CA GLU A 86 -3.93 0.15 7.84
C GLU A 86 -5.37 -0.14 8.32
N GLU A 87 -6.32 0.75 8.03
CA GLU A 87 -7.73 0.52 8.37
C GLU A 87 -8.32 -0.70 7.63
N ILE A 88 -7.92 -0.88 6.37
CA ILE A 88 -8.32 -2.04 5.56
C ILE A 88 -7.59 -3.29 6.06
N GLU A 89 -6.31 -3.18 6.41
CA GLU A 89 -5.50 -4.27 6.96
C GLU A 89 -6.10 -4.79 8.26
N ASP A 90 -6.36 -3.91 9.23
CA ASP A 90 -6.97 -4.21 10.52
C ASP A 90 -8.34 -4.88 10.35
N TRP A 91 -9.12 -4.43 9.38
CA TRP A 91 -10.41 -5.03 9.05
C TRP A 91 -10.27 -6.42 8.41
N LEU A 92 -9.26 -6.65 7.56
CA LEU A 92 -9.02 -7.93 6.88
C LEU A 92 -8.41 -8.99 7.81
N ILE A 93 -7.54 -8.62 8.74
CA ILE A 93 -6.79 -9.54 9.63
C ILE A 93 -7.70 -10.57 10.33
N PRO A 94 -8.86 -10.22 10.91
CA PRO A 94 -9.75 -11.20 11.54
C PRO A 94 -10.29 -12.26 10.57
N PHE A 95 -10.50 -11.92 9.29
CA PHE A 95 -11.00 -12.87 8.30
C PHE A 95 -9.89 -13.79 7.80
N LEU A 96 -8.67 -13.24 7.65
CA LEU A 96 -7.50 -14.01 7.23
C LEU A 96 -7.01 -14.94 8.34
N SER A 97 -7.12 -14.52 9.62
CA SER A 97 -6.65 -15.32 10.76
C SER A 97 -7.50 -16.57 11.02
N VAL A 98 -8.78 -16.57 10.65
CA VAL A 98 -9.64 -17.77 10.72
C VAL A 98 -9.20 -18.84 9.70
N ASP A 99 -8.68 -18.42 8.54
CA ASP A 99 -8.13 -19.34 7.54
C ASP A 99 -6.74 -19.88 7.93
N PHE A 100 -5.92 -19.10 8.64
CA PHE A 100 -4.61 -19.56 9.12
C PHE A 100 -4.71 -20.58 10.26
N ASP A 101 -5.61 -20.36 11.22
CA ASP A 101 -5.76 -21.27 12.36
C ASP A 101 -6.31 -22.63 11.89
N GLN A 102 -7.18 -22.63 10.88
CA GLN A 102 -7.59 -23.85 10.19
C GLN A 102 -6.46 -24.42 9.33
N ALA A 103 -5.78 -23.64 8.47
CA ALA A 103 -4.69 -24.15 7.63
C ALA A 103 -3.54 -24.78 8.45
N VAL A 104 -3.23 -24.24 9.62
CA VAL A 104 -2.27 -24.81 10.58
C VAL A 104 -2.83 -26.06 11.25
N LYS A 105 -4.12 -26.08 11.64
CA LYS A 105 -4.76 -27.28 12.22
C LYS A 105 -4.95 -28.41 11.21
N THR A 106 -5.29 -28.15 9.95
CA THR A 106 -5.33 -29.16 8.88
C THR A 106 -3.92 -29.64 8.54
N ALA A 107 -2.92 -28.74 8.61
CA ALA A 107 -1.51 -29.10 8.47
C ALA A 107 -0.99 -30.02 9.57
N ASP A 108 -1.54 -29.90 10.78
CA ASP A 108 -1.19 -30.75 11.92
C ASP A 108 -2.00 -32.06 11.98
N LEU A 109 -3.10 -32.19 11.21
CA LEU A 109 -3.98 -33.37 11.25
C LEU A 109 -3.84 -34.32 10.04
N GLU A 110 -3.18 -33.92 8.96
CA GLU A 110 -2.81 -34.82 7.87
C GLU A 110 -1.30 -35.05 7.86
N GLY A 111 -0.88 -36.07 8.59
CA GLY A 111 0.44 -36.69 8.43
C GLY A 111 0.56 -37.37 7.09
N GLU A 112 0.58 -36.60 6.00
CA GLU A 112 1.17 -36.94 4.70
C GLU A 112 1.32 -35.66 3.84
N GLY A 113 2.49 -35.01 3.95
CA GLY A 113 3.08 -34.25 2.86
C GLY A 113 2.47 -32.89 2.48
N LEU A 114 2.55 -31.90 3.37
CA LEU A 114 2.59 -30.50 2.93
C LEU A 114 3.92 -30.25 2.22
N LYS A 115 3.87 -30.01 0.90
CA LYS A 115 5.07 -29.70 0.11
C LYS A 115 5.73 -28.46 0.71
N ASP A 116 7.06 -28.47 0.78
CA ASP A 116 7.88 -27.38 1.33
C ASP A 116 7.52 -26.00 0.76
N GLU A 117 6.98 -25.98 -0.46
CA GLU A 117 6.44 -24.82 -1.16
C GLU A 117 5.27 -24.15 -0.42
N GLN A 118 4.35 -24.91 0.18
CA GLN A 118 3.18 -24.39 0.90
C GLN A 118 3.59 -23.86 2.29
N ARG A 119 4.56 -24.49 2.95
CA ARG A 119 5.20 -23.95 4.17
C ARG A 119 6.00 -22.69 3.89
N ALA A 120 6.75 -22.67 2.79
CA ALA A 120 7.48 -21.50 2.34
C ALA A 120 6.53 -20.36 1.98
N PHE A 121 5.39 -20.64 1.34
CA PHE A 121 4.36 -19.65 1.02
C PHE A 121 3.67 -19.11 2.27
N ALA A 122 3.25 -19.96 3.20
CA ALA A 122 2.65 -19.52 4.46
C ALA A 122 3.63 -18.71 5.32
N SER A 123 4.91 -19.13 5.38
CA SER A 123 5.97 -18.40 6.06
C SER A 123 6.33 -17.08 5.34
N ALA A 124 6.38 -17.07 4.01
CA ALA A 124 6.63 -15.87 3.21
C ALA A 124 5.47 -14.87 3.32
N ILE A 125 4.22 -15.34 3.36
CA ILE A 125 3.05 -14.51 3.61
C ILE A 125 3.07 -13.97 5.04
N GLY A 126 3.23 -14.82 6.05
CA GLY A 126 3.31 -14.38 7.45
C GLY A 126 4.45 -13.39 7.70
N LYS A 127 5.60 -13.62 7.06
CA LYS A 127 6.74 -12.70 7.11
C LYS A 127 6.48 -11.41 6.33
N ALA A 128 5.89 -11.47 5.15
CA ALA A 128 5.56 -10.27 4.36
C ALA A 128 4.51 -9.39 5.06
N PHE A 129 3.51 -9.99 5.71
CA PHE A 129 2.55 -9.26 6.55
C PHE A 129 3.22 -8.70 7.80
N ALA A 130 4.04 -9.48 8.52
CA ALA A 130 4.78 -8.97 9.69
C ALA A 130 5.74 -7.83 9.31
N ASP A 131 6.47 -7.95 8.19
CA ASP A 131 7.37 -6.93 7.67
C ASP A 131 6.60 -5.67 7.25
N ALA A 132 5.40 -5.80 6.66
CA ALA A 132 4.55 -4.68 6.28
C ALA A 132 3.94 -3.95 7.50
N SER A 133 3.43 -4.68 8.50
CA SER A 133 2.93 -4.09 9.74
C SER A 133 4.07 -3.45 10.56
N GLN A 134 5.29 -4.02 10.52
CA GLN A 134 6.47 -3.44 11.15
C GLN A 134 6.96 -2.18 10.43
N MET A 135 6.80 -2.08 9.09
CA MET A 135 7.07 -0.87 8.32
C MET A 135 6.14 0.29 8.72
N SER A 136 4.83 0.00 8.92
CA SER A 136 3.86 0.98 9.45
C SER A 136 4.30 1.53 10.82
N GLN A 137 4.73 0.66 11.74
CA GLN A 137 5.17 1.07 13.08
C GLN A 137 6.50 1.85 13.05
N VAL A 138 7.46 1.44 12.22
CA VAL A 138 8.74 2.14 12.07
C VAL A 138 8.55 3.55 11.49
N VAL A 139 7.64 3.73 10.53
CA VAL A 139 7.31 5.05 9.96
C VAL A 139 6.61 5.94 10.98
N LYS A 140 5.69 5.41 11.80
CA LYS A 140 5.04 6.13 12.91
C LYS A 140 6.05 6.59 13.97
N ASP A 141 7.00 5.75 14.33
CA ASP A 141 8.05 6.10 15.29
C ASP A 141 9.05 7.12 14.71
N ALA A 142 9.40 6.98 13.44
CA ALA A 142 10.29 7.92 12.75
C ALA A 142 9.65 9.32 12.60
N THR A 143 8.35 9.39 12.30
CA THR A 143 7.60 10.65 12.24
C THR A 143 7.39 11.26 13.64
N ALA A 144 7.09 10.45 14.66
CA ALA A 144 6.97 10.93 16.04
C ALA A 144 8.30 11.47 16.61
N LYS A 145 9.43 10.84 16.26
CA LYS A 145 10.77 11.24 16.75
C LYS A 145 11.31 12.51 16.10
N LYS A 146 10.90 12.80 14.85
CA LYS A 146 11.33 14.00 14.11
C LYS A 146 10.77 15.31 14.71
N TRP A 147 9.62 15.26 15.39
CA TRP A 147 9.02 16.44 16.05
C TRP A 147 9.61 16.75 17.44
N ARG A 148 10.22 15.77 18.12
CA ARG A 148 10.86 15.98 19.43
C ARG A 148 12.26 16.61 19.39
N ARG A 149 12.84 16.76 18.20
CA ARG A 149 14.22 17.27 18.03
C ARG A 149 14.31 18.72 17.55
N ASN A 150 13.19 19.35 17.21
CA ASN A 150 13.11 20.75 16.74
C ASN A 150 12.24 21.65 17.64
N GLY A 151 12.07 21.29 18.91
CA GLY A 151 11.38 22.10 19.93
C GLY A 151 12.33 22.52 21.04
#